data_AF-A0A7J3W8M4-F1
#
_entry.id   AF-A0A7J3W8M4-F1
#
_cell.length_a   1.000
_cell.length_b   1.000
_cell.length_c   1.000
_cell.angle_alpha   90.00
_cell.angle_beta   90.00
_cell.angle_gamma   90.00
#
_symmetry.space_group_name_H-M   'P 1'
#
loop_
_entity.id
_entity.type
_entity.pdbx_description
1 polymer ?
#
loop_
_entity_poly.entity_id
_entity_poly.type
_entity_poly.pdbx_seq_one_letter_code
_entity_poly.pdbx_strand_id
1 'polypeptide(L)' 'MAGDKNVEREYKRLLKERDRLVDELRKLKKAYEIGELDDETYNRNRYDIERQIVEVMDRIAQLKFLLGITD' A
#
# COMPACT_ATOMS: atom_id res chain seq x y z
N MET A 1 -16.53 -21.49 4.32
CA MET A 1 -15.95 -22.02 5.57
C MET A 1 -15.47 -20.85 6.45
N ALA A 2 -15.12 -21.03 7.73
CA ALA A 2 -14.62 -19.93 8.56
C ALA A 2 -13.27 -19.36 8.08
N GLY A 3 -12.49 -20.16 7.33
CA GLY A 3 -11.24 -19.74 6.67
C GLY A 3 -11.45 -18.64 5.63
N ASP A 4 -12.42 -18.79 4.73
CA ASP A 4 -12.67 -17.84 3.64
C ASP A 4 -13.03 -16.43 4.15
N LYS A 5 -13.81 -16.36 5.24
CA LYS A 5 -14.19 -15.07 5.86
C LYS A 5 -13.00 -14.35 6.51
N ASN A 6 -11.97 -15.07 6.96
CA ASN A 6 -10.75 -14.46 7.50
C ASN A 6 -9.87 -13.93 6.36
N VAL A 7 -9.72 -14.70 5.30
CA VAL A 7 -8.97 -14.33 4.09
C VAL A 7 -9.60 -13.10 3.43
N GLU A 8 -10.94 -13.05 3.32
CA GLU A 8 -11.65 -11.89 2.76
C GLU A 8 -11.49 -10.62 3.61
N ARG A 9 -11.54 -10.75 4.94
CA ARG A 9 -11.31 -9.60 5.85
C ARG A 9 -9.90 -9.06 5.72
N GLU A 10 -8.92 -9.94 5.65
CA GLU A 10 -7.52 -9.56 5.46
C GLU A 10 -7.30 -8.89 4.10
N TYR A 11 -7.87 -9.44 3.03
CA TYR A 11 -7.84 -8.84 1.70
C TYR A 11 -8.41 -7.40 1.71
N LYS A 12 -9.59 -7.21 2.31
CA LYS A 12 -10.20 -5.87 2.45
C LYS A 12 -9.36 -4.92 3.31
N ARG A 13 -8.67 -5.43 4.34
CA ARG A 13 -7.75 -4.64 5.16
C ARG A 13 -6.56 -4.14 4.35
N LEU A 14 -5.95 -5.02 3.56
CA LEU A 14 -4.80 -4.68 2.71
C LEU A 14 -5.16 -3.71 1.58
N LEU A 15 -6.36 -3.81 0.99
CA LEU A 15 -6.82 -2.82 0.02
C LEU A 15 -6.87 -1.41 0.62
N LYS A 16 -7.41 -1.28 1.84
CA LYS A 16 -7.44 0.00 2.56
C LYS A 16 -6.04 0.50 2.88
N GLU A 17 -5.12 -0.41 3.22
CA GLU A 17 -3.74 -0.06 3.52
C GLU A 17 -2.99 0.45 2.29
N ARG A 18 -3.15 -0.22 1.14
CA ARG A 18 -2.65 0.26 -0.14
C ARG A 18 -3.13 1.68 -0.44
N ASP A 19 -4.42 1.93 -0.27
CA ASP A 19 -5.00 3.25 -0.57
C ASP A 19 -4.43 4.33 0.36
N ARG A 20 -4.23 4.01 1.65
CA ARG A 20 -3.56 4.90 2.60
C ARG A 20 -2.12 5.22 2.21
N LEU A 21 -1.34 4.20 1.84
CA LEU A 21 0.05 4.37 1.43
C LEU A 21 0.17 5.20 0.15
N VAL A 22 -0.73 5.01 -0.81
CA VAL A 22 -0.80 5.85 -2.03
C VAL A 22 -1.11 7.30 -1.67
N ASP A 23 -2.04 7.54 -0.75
CA ASP A 23 -2.35 8.90 -0.28
C ASP A 23 -1.20 9.52 0.53
N GLU A 24 -0.45 8.71 1.29
CA GLU A 24 0.76 9.15 1.99
C GLU A 24 1.85 9.56 1.00
N LEU A 25 2.10 8.75 -0.03
CA LEU A 25 3.04 9.08 -1.10
C LEU A 25 2.68 10.40 -1.81
N ARG A 26 1.38 10.63 -2.06
CA ARG A 26 0.87 11.90 -2.63
C ARG A 26 1.13 13.08 -1.71
N LYS A 27 0.88 12.93 -0.41
CA LYS A 27 1.14 13.98 0.59
C LYS A 27 2.63 14.29 0.71
N LEU A 28 3.47 13.25 0.72
CA LEU A 28 4.93 13.38 0.75
C LEU A 28 5.43 14.18 -0.46
N LYS A 29 4.94 13.83 -1.66
CA LYS A 29 5.26 14.58 -2.89
C LYS A 29 4.83 16.05 -2.80
N LYS A 30 3.63 16.32 -2.30
CA LYS A 30 3.15 17.70 -2.13
C LYS A 30 4.01 18.50 -1.15
N ALA A 31 4.39 17.92 -0.01
CA ALA A 31 5.25 18.56 0.98
C ALA A 31 6.64 18.91 0.39
N TYR A 32 7.20 18.00 -0.41
CA TYR A 32 8.44 18.25 -1.15
C TYR A 32 8.28 19.40 -2.17
N GLU A 33 7.20 19.38 -2.97
CA GLU A 33 6.93 20.41 -3.98
C GLU A 33 6.78 21.82 -3.40
N ILE A 34 6.31 21.95 -2.16
CA ILE A 34 6.18 23.26 -1.47
C ILE A 34 7.41 23.62 -0.62
N GLY A 35 8.47 22.80 -0.65
CA GLY A 35 9.73 23.06 0.04
C GLY A 35 9.73 22.75 1.55
N GLU A 36 8.78 21.97 2.05
CA GLU A 36 8.76 21.51 3.46
C GLU A 36 9.77 20.38 3.73
N LEU A 37 10.30 19.73 2.69
CA LEU A 37 11.24 18.62 2.77
C LEU A 37 12.44 18.85 1.86
N ASP A 38 13.63 18.48 2.34
CA ASP A 38 14.80 18.39 1.48
C ASP A 38 14.78 17.12 0.60
N ASP A 39 15.64 17.10 -0.41
CA ASP A 39 15.76 16.00 -1.38
C ASP A 39 16.09 14.66 -0.71
N GLU A 40 16.95 14.65 0.31
CA GLU A 40 17.39 13.41 0.95
C GLU A 40 16.25 12.77 1.74
N THR A 41 15.56 13.57 2.54
CA THR A 41 14.41 13.18 3.36
C THR A 41 13.26 12.73 2.46
N TYR A 42 12.97 13.48 1.40
CA TYR A 42 11.96 13.09 0.42
C TYR A 42 12.27 11.73 -0.20
N ASN A 43 13.50 11.54 -0.70
CA ASN A 43 13.87 10.29 -1.38
C ASN A 43 13.84 9.07 -0.46
N ARG A 44 14.29 9.23 0.80
CA ARG A 44 14.26 8.15 1.79
C ARG A 44 12.83 7.74 2.11
N ASN A 45 11.98 8.71 2.47
CA ASN A 45 10.59 8.44 2.81
C ASN A 45 9.80 7.89 1.61
N ARG A 46 10.08 8.39 0.40
CA ARG A 46 9.46 7.91 -0.83
C ARG A 46 9.78 6.44 -1.07
N TYR A 47 11.05 6.07 -0.94
CA TYR A 47 11.49 4.68 -1.11
C TYR A 47 10.82 3.74 -0.10
N ASP A 48 10.73 4.15 1.17
CA ASP A 48 10.09 3.35 2.21
C ASP A 48 8.60 3.13 1.94
N ILE A 49 7.87 4.18 1.54
CA ILE A 49 6.44 4.07 1.19
C ILE A 49 6.24 3.21 -0.07
N GLU A 50 7.04 3.43 -1.12
CA GLU A 50 6.96 2.63 -2.35
C GLU A 50 7.21 1.15 -2.09
N ARG A 51 8.19 0.83 -1.24
CA ARG A 51 8.46 -0.54 -0.82
C ARG A 51 7.26 -1.16 -0.10
N GLN A 52 6.65 -0.44 0.85
CA GLN A 52 5.47 -0.93 1.57
C GLN A 52 4.28 -1.15 0.63
N ILE A 53 4.09 -0.28 -0.37
CA ILE A 53 3.04 -0.45 -1.39
C ILE A 53 3.26 -1.78 -2.14
N VAL A 54 4.48 -2.06 -2.58
CA VAL A 54 4.81 -3.30 -3.29
C VAL A 54 4.54 -4.53 -2.43
N GLU A 55 4.96 -4.52 -1.17
CA GLU A 55 4.74 -5.63 -0.23
C GLU A 55 3.25 -5.88 0.03
N VAL A 56 2.46 -4.82 0.21
CA VAL A 56 1.00 -4.92 0.36
C VAL A 56 0.35 -5.44 -0.92
N MET A 57 0.79 -4.97 -2.09
CA MET A 57 0.26 -5.41 -3.38
C MET A 57 0.57 -6.87 -3.68
N ASP A 58 1.78 -7.35 -3.35
CA ASP A 58 2.14 -8.76 -3.47
C ASP A 58 1.22 -9.62 -2.57
N ARG A 59 1.01 -9.20 -1.33
CA ARG A 59 0.11 -9.92 -0.43
C ARG A 59 -1.34 -9.93 -0.92
N ILE A 60 -1.81 -8.82 -1.49
CA ILE A 60 -3.13 -8.75 -2.15
C ILE A 60 -3.22 -9.77 -3.29
N ALA A 61 -2.20 -9.87 -4.14
CA ALA A 61 -2.17 -10.83 -5.25
C ALA A 61 -2.24 -12.28 -4.75
N GLN A 62 -1.48 -12.62 -3.71
CA GLN A 62 -1.55 -13.94 -3.06
C GLN A 62 -2.96 -14.26 -2.54
N LEU A 63 -3.64 -13.29 -1.90
CA LEU A 63 -4.99 -13.50 -1.38
C LEU A 63 -6.04 -13.56 -2.48
N LYS A 64 -5.89 -12.77 -3.57
CA LYS A 64 -6.76 -12.88 -4.76
C LYS A 64 -6.73 -14.30 -5.32
N PHE A 65 -5.54 -14.89 -5.44
CA PHE A 65 -5.36 -16.26 -5.90
C PHE A 65 -6.09 -17.26 -4.97
N LEU A 66 -5.93 -17.13 -3.65
CA LEU A 66 -6.62 -17.99 -2.67
C LEU A 66 -8.15 -17.85 -2.69
N LEU A 67 -8.65 -16.65 -2.98
CA LEU A 67 -10.10 -16.35 -3.04
C LEU A 67 -10.72 -16.65 -4.42
N GLY A 68 -9.91 -17.03 -5.42
CA GLY A 68 -10.38 -17.20 -6.79
C GLY A 68 -10.88 -15.91 -7.45
N ILE A 69 -10.41 -14.75 -6.99
CA ILE A 69 -10.75 -13.45 -7.57
C ILE A 69 -9.86 -13.22 -8.78
N THR A 70 -10.45 -13.29 -9.98
CA THR A 70 -9.83 -12.88 -11.24
C THR A 70 -10.37 -11.53 -11.67
N ASP A 71 -9.48 -10.62 -12.06
CA ASP A 71 -9.81 -9.29 -12.60
C ASP A 71 -10.46 -9.38 -14.00
#